data_AF-A0AA40P7B8-F1
#
_entry.id   AF-A0AA40P7B8-F1
#
_cell.length_a   1.000
_cell.length_b   1.000
_cell.length_c   1.000
_cell.angle_alpha   90.00
_cell.angle_beta   90.00
_cell.angle_gamma   90.00
#
_symmetry.space_group_name_H-M   'P 1'
#
loop_
_entity.id
_entity.type
_entity.pdbx_description
1 polymer ?
#
loop_
_entity_poly.entity_id
_entity_poly.type
_entity_poly.pdbx_seq_one_letter_code
_entity_poly.pdbx_strand_id
1 'polypeptide(L)'
;MPEEVLASIRDYLQNARAQGLTMRVAMHGGDREGDFSVSTADALKQLFADEGIPLEFDETCANRTSDTLLGAVILDDNSTHFIKHLVTG
;
A
#
# COMPACT_ATOMS: atom_id res chain seq x y z
N MET A 1 4.49 10.35 -14.47
CA MET A 1 3.22 10.98 -14.01
C MET A 1 2.37 9.96 -13.27
N PRO A 2 1.33 10.32 -12.48
CA PRO A 2 0.56 9.36 -11.67
C PRO A 2 -0.08 8.25 -12.53
N GLU A 3 -0.49 8.59 -13.75
CA GLU A 3 -1.01 7.68 -14.76
C GLU A 3 -0.10 6.48 -15.04
N GLU A 4 1.19 6.70 -15.26
CA GLU A 4 2.15 5.64 -15.61
C GLU A 4 2.34 4.67 -14.43
N VAL A 5 2.31 5.19 -13.21
CA VAL A 5 2.39 4.39 -11.97
C VAL A 5 1.13 3.53 -11.83
N LEU A 6 -0.05 4.10 -12.06
CA LEU A 6 -1.32 3.39 -11.99
C LEU A 6 -1.41 2.29 -13.06
N ALA A 7 -0.95 2.57 -14.29
CA ALA A 7 -0.92 1.59 -15.36
C ALA A 7 0.01 0.42 -15.02
N SER A 8 1.23 0.71 -14.57
CA SER A 8 2.19 -0.34 -14.18
C SER A 8 1.68 -1.21 -13.03
N ILE A 9 1.02 -0.61 -12.03
CA ILE A 9 0.43 -1.36 -10.93
C ILE A 9 -0.74 -2.20 -11.42
N ARG A 10 -1.62 -1.66 -12.27
CA ARG A 10 -2.73 -2.43 -12.84
C ARG A 10 -2.23 -3.66 -13.60
N ASP A 11 -1.18 -3.51 -14.43
CA ASP A 11 -0.58 -4.62 -15.15
C ASP A 11 -0.02 -5.69 -14.20
N TYR A 12 0.64 -5.27 -13.11
CA TYR A 12 1.11 -6.18 -12.08
C TYR A 12 -0.04 -6.95 -11.41
N LEU A 13 -1.13 -6.26 -11.05
CA LEU A 13 -2.30 -6.87 -10.42
C LEU A 13 -2.95 -7.92 -11.32
N GLN A 14 -3.07 -7.63 -12.62
CA GLN A 14 -3.61 -8.56 -13.60
C GLN A 14 -2.73 -9.81 -13.75
N ASN A 15 -1.40 -9.63 -13.82
CA ASN A 15 -0.46 -10.73 -13.92
C ASN A 15 -0.45 -11.63 -12.67
N ALA A 16 -0.52 -11.05 -11.48
CA ALA A 16 -0.59 -11.81 -10.22
C ALA A 16 -1.88 -12.64 -10.15
N ARG A 17 -3.02 -12.08 -10.57
CA ARG A 17 -4.29 -12.82 -10.69
C ARG A 17 -4.23 -13.96 -11.69
N ALA A 18 -3.62 -13.74 -12.86
CA ALA A 18 -3.45 -14.78 -13.86
C ALA A 18 -2.62 -15.97 -13.33
N GLN A 19 -1.76 -15.73 -12.34
CA GLN A 19 -0.99 -16.75 -11.63
C GLN A 19 -1.74 -17.40 -10.45
N GLY A 20 -3.00 -17.02 -10.20
CA GLY A 20 -3.82 -17.56 -9.11
C GLY A 20 -3.46 -17.00 -7.73
N LEU A 21 -2.70 -15.90 -7.66
CA LEU A 21 -2.29 -15.29 -6.40
C LEU A 21 -3.40 -14.42 -5.82
N THR A 22 -3.56 -14.49 -4.50
CA THR A 22 -4.41 -13.55 -3.75
C THR A 22 -3.57 -12.35 -3.34
N MET A 23 -4.09 -11.14 -3.57
CA MET A 23 -3.39 -9.89 -3.29
C MET A 23 -4.01 -9.19 -2.09
N ARG A 24 -3.16 -8.57 -1.28
CA ARG A 24 -3.50 -7.71 -0.15
C ARG A 24 -2.52 -6.54 -0.16
N VAL A 25 -2.99 -5.34 0.17
CA VAL A 25 -2.17 -4.13 0.04
C VAL A 25 -1.95 -3.49 1.40
N ALA A 26 -0.73 -2.97 1.57
CA ALA A 26 -0.37 -2.08 2.66
C ALA A 26 0.31 -0.85 2.07
N MET A 27 -0.13 0.33 2.48
CA MET A 27 0.37 1.60 1.98
C MET A 27 1.02 2.38 3.13
N HIS A 28 2.25 2.85 2.91
CA HIS A 28 2.98 3.69 3.86
C HIS A 28 3.86 4.73 3.13
N GLY A 29 4.06 5.90 3.75
CA GLY A 29 4.96 6.94 3.27
C GLY A 29 4.25 8.03 2.46
N GLY A 30 5.00 8.70 1.59
CA GLY A 30 4.52 9.86 0.84
C GLY A 30 4.58 11.17 1.63
N ASP A 31 4.61 12.27 0.89
CA ASP A 31 4.50 13.62 1.46
C ASP A 31 3.07 13.84 1.98
N ARG A 32 2.96 14.44 3.17
CA ARG A 32 1.69 14.68 3.87
C ARG A 32 0.90 15.82 3.25
N GLU A 33 1.61 16.81 2.71
CA GLU A 33 1.03 18.07 2.24
C GLU A 33 1.22 18.26 0.73
N GLY A 34 2.12 17.51 0.10
CA GLY A 34 2.32 17.56 -1.34
C GLY A 34 1.12 17.03 -2.11
N ASP A 35 0.41 17.91 -2.83
CA ASP A 35 -0.77 17.61 -3.66
C ASP A 35 -0.57 16.40 -4.58
N PHE A 36 0.64 16.24 -5.13
CA PHE A 36 0.98 15.12 -6.00
C PHE A 36 1.02 13.78 -5.26
N SER A 37 1.60 13.76 -4.05
CA SER A 37 1.69 12.53 -3.24
C SER A 37 0.31 12.10 -2.77
N VAL A 38 -0.50 13.06 -2.29
CA VAL A 38 -1.87 12.83 -1.82
C VAL A 38 -2.74 12.31 -2.96
N SER A 39 -2.78 13.00 -4.10
CA SER A 39 -3.59 12.58 -5.25
C SER A 39 -3.18 11.22 -5.82
N THR A 40 -1.88 10.90 -5.82
CA THR A 40 -1.39 9.58 -6.25
C THR A 40 -1.81 8.50 -5.25
N ALA A 41 -1.72 8.75 -3.94
CA ALA A 41 -2.15 7.81 -2.92
C ALA A 41 -3.66 7.54 -3.00
N ASP A 42 -4.48 8.56 -3.21
CA ASP A 42 -5.93 8.40 -3.34
C ASP A 42 -6.30 7.63 -4.61
N ALA A 43 -5.65 7.91 -5.74
CA ALA A 43 -5.87 7.17 -6.98
C ALA A 43 -5.48 5.68 -6.85
N LEU A 44 -4.44 5.37 -6.09
CA LEU A 44 -4.05 3.99 -5.79
C LEU A 44 -5.09 3.29 -4.91
N LYS A 45 -5.59 3.95 -3.86
CA LYS A 45 -6.66 3.40 -3.01
C LYS A 45 -7.90 3.08 -3.83
N GLN A 46 -8.28 3.99 -4.74
CA GLN A 46 -9.41 3.76 -5.64
C GLN A 46 -9.15 2.58 -6.58
N LEU A 47 -7.95 2.49 -7.19
CA LEU A 47 -7.59 1.35 -8.03
C LEU A 47 -7.73 0.02 -7.28
N PHE A 48 -7.23 -0.07 -6.04
CA PHE A 48 -7.35 -1.30 -5.25
C PHE A 48 -8.80 -1.62 -4.89
N ALA A 49 -9.61 -0.62 -4.57
CA ALA A 49 -11.03 -0.80 -4.30
C ALA A 49 -11.81 -1.28 -5.54
N ASP A 50 -11.54 -0.70 -6.72
CA ASP A 50 -12.16 -1.08 -8.00
C ASP A 50 -11.79 -2.52 -8.39
N GLU A 51 -10.56 -2.92 -8.07
CA GLU A 51 -10.10 -4.29 -8.23
C GLU A 51 -10.61 -5.20 -7.09
N GLY A 52 -11.24 -4.70 -6.03
CA GLY A 52 -11.71 -5.52 -4.90
C GLY A 52 -10.57 -6.13 -4.06
N ILE A 53 -9.42 -5.44 -4.00
CA ILE A 53 -8.25 -5.84 -3.23
C ILE A 53 -8.32 -5.15 -1.86
N PRO A 54 -8.22 -5.89 -0.74
CA PRO A 54 -8.29 -5.29 0.59
C PRO A 54 -7.03 -4.46 0.88
N LEU A 55 -7.27 -3.25 1.38
CA LEU A 55 -6.25 -2.38 1.97
C LEU A 55 -6.17 -2.68 3.48
N GLU A 56 -5.16 -3.46 3.87
CA GLU A 56 -4.97 -3.95 5.24
C GLU A 56 -4.40 -2.88 6.17
N PHE A 57 -3.69 -1.91 5.59
CA PHE A 57 -3.03 -0.86 6.33
C PHE A 57 -2.80 0.37 5.45
N ASP A 58 -3.11 1.54 6.00
CA ASP A 58 -2.91 2.83 5.33
C ASP A 58 -2.38 3.88 6.30
N GLU A 59 -1.08 4.17 6.21
CA GLU A 59 -0.44 5.35 6.78
C GLU A 59 0.29 6.12 5.66
N THR A 60 -0.41 6.36 4.55
CA THR A 60 0.11 7.21 3.47
C THR A 60 -0.34 8.65 3.56
N CYS A 61 0.57 9.56 3.22
CA CYS A 61 0.32 11.00 3.04
C CYS A 61 -0.49 11.58 4.21
N ALA A 62 -1.71 12.06 3.95
CA ALA A 62 -2.61 12.62 4.96
C ALA A 62 -2.93 11.66 6.12
N ASN A 63 -2.91 10.35 5.87
CA ASN A 63 -3.18 9.31 6.88
C ASN A 63 -1.95 8.91 7.70
N ARG A 64 -0.76 9.44 7.35
CA ARG A 64 0.47 9.15 8.08
C ARG A 64 0.37 9.70 9.49
N THR A 65 0.78 8.96 10.52
CA THR A 65 0.75 9.45 11.92
C THR A 65 2.13 9.50 12.56
N SER A 66 3.14 8.91 11.92
CA SER A 66 4.51 8.84 12.41
C SER A 66 5.55 8.86 11.28
N ASP A 67 6.80 9.18 11.64
CA ASP A 67 7.94 9.16 10.71
C ASP A 67 8.70 7.83 10.68
N THR A 68 8.19 6.80 11.35
CA THR A 68 8.93 5.57 11.58
C THR A 68 9.07 4.68 10.34
N LEU A 69 10.17 3.94 10.33
CA LEU A 69 10.46 2.87 9.38
C LEU A 69 9.49 1.70 9.58
N LEU A 70 8.88 1.24 8.49
CA LEU A 70 7.98 0.09 8.49
C LEU A 70 8.55 -1.09 7.69
N GLY A 71 8.43 -2.27 8.28
CA GLY A 71 8.48 -3.56 7.61
C GLY A 71 7.19 -4.31 7.87
N ALA A 72 6.78 -5.17 6.93
CA ALA A 72 5.67 -6.10 7.11
C ALA A 72 6.23 -7.51 7.33
N VAL A 73 5.74 -8.20 8.34
CA VAL A 73 6.01 -9.63 8.54
C VAL A 73 4.78 -10.39 8.08
N ILE A 74 4.98 -11.33 7.16
CA ILE A 74 3.96 -12.30 6.77
C ILE A 74 4.21 -13.57 7.59
N LEU A 75 3.23 -13.96 8.39
CA LEU A 75 3.30 -15.17 9.20
C LEU A 75 2.90 -16.41 8.37
N ASP A 76 3.17 -17.60 8.92
CA ASP A 76 2.89 -18.87 8.25
C ASP A 76 1.40 -19.11 7.94
N ASP A 77 0.50 -18.41 8.64
CA ASP A 77 -0.95 -18.42 8.40
C ASP A 77 -1.41 -17.36 7.38
N ASN A 78 -0.46 -16.70 6.70
CA ASN A 78 -0.65 -15.57 5.79
C ASN A 78 -1.24 -14.31 6.43
N SER A 79 -1.27 -14.21 7.76
CA SER A 79 -1.55 -12.94 8.43
C SER A 79 -0.38 -11.97 8.26
N THR A 80 -0.69 -10.67 8.24
CA THR A 80 0.31 -9.60 8.06
C THR A 80 0.39 -8.76 9.33
N HIS A 81 1.58 -8.63 9.88
CA HIS A 81 1.86 -7.75 11.01
C HIS A 81 2.76 -6.59 10.58
N PHE A 82 2.30 -5.36 10.83
CA PHE A 82 3.02 -4.14 10.51
C PHE A 82 3.86 -3.68 11.70
N ILE A 83 5.19 -3.67 11.53
CA ILE A 83 6.12 -3.20 12.57
C ILE A 83 6.29 -1.70 12.41
N LYS A 84 5.61 -0.93 13.27
CA LYS A 84 5.61 0.54 13.21
C LYS A 84 6.66 1.22 14.08
N HIS A 85 7.19 0.52 15.08
CA HIS A 85 8.12 1.08 16.05
C HIS A 85 9.13 0.01 16.46
N LEU A 86 10.41 0.37 16.45
CA LEU A 86 11.45 -0.41 17.11
C LEU A 86 11.59 0.13 18.52
N VAL A 87 11.21 -0.68 19.51
CA VAL A 87 11.46 -0.38 20.92
C VAL A 87 12.81 -0.99 21.30
N THR A 88 13.76 -0.15 21.72
CA THR A 88 15.00 -0.62 22.35
C THR A 88 14.68 -1.04 23.78
N GLY A 89 15.05 -2.28 24.13
CA GLY A 89 15.03 -2.80 25.50
C GLY A 89 16.27 -2.40 26.29
#